data_AF-A0A524MV97-F1
#
_entry.id   AF-A0A524MV97-F1
#
_cell.length_a   1.000
_cell.length_b   1.000
_cell.length_c   1.000
_cell.angle_alpha   90.00
_cell.angle_beta   90.00
_cell.angle_gamma   90.00
#
_symmetry.space_group_name_H-M   'P 1'
#
loop_
_entity.id
_entity.type
_entity.pdbx_description
1 polymer ?
#
loop_
_entity_poly.entity_id
_entity_poly.type
_entity_poly.pdbx_seq_one_letter_code
_entity_poly.pdbx_strand_id
1 'polypeptide(L)'
;QTIMLRDGSRATALEIQWGLLERARKYEQAHGLACVGDDVAVDVLDRWEAVLSGLEADPVSVAGQVDWVAKQRLVEGYAARHGIEPGSPKLKAIDLQYHDLRADRCLALRAGLDTMVSTDEVTAAMTLPPTTTRAYFRGRCLAKYPDEVVAANWDSLVFDIGRDPLRRVPMMEPLRGTADHVGTLIDQSETARELLDRLGQ
;
A
#
# COMPACT_ATOMS: atom_id res chain seq x y z
N GLN A 1 -15.54 -24.64 4.32
CA GLN A 1 -15.15 -25.61 3.26
C GLN A 1 -13.66 -25.89 3.39
N THR A 2 -13.22 -27.13 3.18
CA THR A 2 -11.80 -27.49 3.20
C THR A 2 -11.24 -27.64 1.77
N ILE A 3 -9.98 -27.29 1.59
CA ILE A 3 -9.21 -27.51 0.36
C ILE A 3 -8.22 -28.67 0.57
N MET A 4 -7.93 -29.41 -0.51
CA MET A 4 -6.97 -30.51 -0.48
C MET A 4 -5.57 -29.98 -0.68
N LEU A 5 -4.64 -30.36 0.20
CA LEU A 5 -3.24 -30.01 0.12
C LEU A 5 -2.45 -31.06 -0.68
N ARG A 6 -1.22 -30.72 -1.07
CA ARG A 6 -0.37 -31.58 -1.91
C ARG A 6 -0.04 -32.93 -1.26
N ASP A 7 0.01 -32.97 0.08
CA ASP A 7 0.27 -34.19 0.85
C ASP A 7 -0.98 -35.07 1.04
N GLY A 8 -2.11 -34.69 0.45
CA GLY A 8 -3.39 -35.40 0.57
C GLY A 8 -4.21 -35.03 1.80
N SER A 9 -3.68 -34.22 2.71
CA SER A 9 -4.45 -33.68 3.84
C SER A 9 -5.47 -32.63 3.37
N ARG A 10 -6.38 -32.24 4.27
CA ARG A 10 -7.40 -31.22 4.00
C ARG A 10 -7.35 -30.16 5.09
N ALA A 11 -7.46 -28.90 4.71
CA ALA A 11 -7.49 -27.77 5.64
C ALA A 11 -8.49 -26.70 5.18
N THR A 12 -9.06 -25.96 6.11
CA THR A 12 -9.79 -24.72 5.84
C THR A 12 -8.81 -23.59 5.49
N ALA A 13 -9.32 -22.51 4.89
CA ALA A 13 -8.51 -21.32 4.66
C ALA A 13 -7.97 -20.72 5.97
N LEU A 14 -8.76 -20.76 7.05
CA LEU A 14 -8.34 -20.27 8.38
C LEU A 14 -7.25 -21.14 8.98
N GLU A 15 -7.37 -22.48 8.92
CA GLU A 15 -6.32 -23.40 9.40
C GLU A 15 -4.98 -23.16 8.69
N ILE A 16 -5.01 -22.88 7.39
CA ILE A 16 -3.79 -22.55 6.63
C ILE A 16 -3.20 -21.22 7.11
N GLN A 17 -4.03 -20.20 7.33
CA GLN A 17 -3.57 -18.90 7.82
C GLN A 17 -2.98 -18.99 9.23
N TRP A 18 -3.62 -19.73 10.14
CA TRP A 18 -3.08 -20.03 11.47
C TRP A 18 -1.70 -20.70 11.40
N GLY A 19 -1.55 -21.70 10.51
CA GLY A 19 -0.25 -22.35 10.30
C GLY A 19 0.81 -21.45 9.65
N LEU A 20 0.43 -20.39 8.94
CA LEU A 20 1.36 -19.38 8.43
C LEU A 20 1.76 -18.39 9.51
N LEU A 21 0.80 -17.92 10.32
CA LEU A 21 1.06 -17.05 11.46
C LEU A 21 1.98 -17.73 12.48
N GLU A 22 1.74 -19.01 12.79
CA GLU A 22 2.63 -19.78 13.69
C GLU A 22 4.07 -19.82 13.16
N ARG A 23 4.26 -20.00 11.85
CA ARG A 23 5.59 -19.98 11.23
C ARG A 23 6.23 -18.59 11.28
N ALA A 24 5.44 -17.53 11.08
CA ALA A 24 5.92 -16.15 11.17
C ALA A 24 6.37 -15.79 12.60
N ARG A 25 5.60 -16.20 13.62
CA ARG A 25 5.99 -16.05 15.04
C ARG A 25 7.26 -16.85 15.40
N LYS A 26 7.40 -18.07 14.87
CA LYS A 26 8.65 -18.85 15.03
C LYS A 26 9.84 -18.17 14.36
N TYR A 27 9.63 -17.56 13.19
CA TYR A 27 10.68 -16.79 12.50
C TYR A 27 11.09 -15.57 13.33
N GLU A 28 10.13 -14.79 13.82
CA GLU A 28 10.36 -13.66 14.75
C GLU A 28 11.24 -14.09 15.93
N GLN A 29 10.90 -15.19 16.61
CA GLN A 29 11.67 -15.68 17.77
C GLN A 29 13.11 -16.09 17.40
N ALA A 30 13.33 -16.61 16.20
CA ALA A 30 14.63 -17.12 15.76
C ALA A 30 15.52 -16.04 15.14
N HIS A 31 14.94 -15.03 14.49
CA HIS A 31 15.67 -14.10 13.63
C HIS A 31 15.43 -12.61 13.94
N GLY A 32 14.44 -12.28 14.79
CA GLY A 32 13.98 -10.91 14.99
C GLY A 32 13.19 -10.35 13.80
N LEU A 33 12.81 -9.07 13.89
CA LEU A 33 11.91 -8.42 12.93
C LEU A 33 12.51 -7.18 12.24
N ALA A 34 13.78 -6.88 12.51
CA ALA A 34 14.47 -5.69 12.01
C ALA A 34 14.42 -5.53 10.47
N CYS A 35 14.31 -6.63 9.71
CA CYS A 35 14.23 -6.58 8.24
C CYS A 35 12.90 -6.01 7.71
N VAL A 36 11.85 -5.98 8.54
CA VAL A 36 10.52 -5.43 8.22
C VAL A 36 10.26 -4.14 9.02
N GLY A 37 11.01 -3.91 10.09
CA GLY A 37 10.82 -2.83 11.06
C GLY A 37 10.09 -3.37 12.28
N ASP A 38 10.76 -3.38 13.43
CA ASP A 38 10.32 -4.15 14.62
C ASP A 38 8.89 -3.81 15.04
N ASP A 39 8.57 -2.52 15.24
CA ASP A 39 7.24 -2.10 15.70
C ASP A 39 6.13 -2.43 14.68
N VAL A 40 6.40 -2.22 13.39
CA VAL A 40 5.44 -2.49 12.31
C VAL A 40 5.18 -3.99 12.19
N ALA A 41 6.23 -4.79 12.29
CA ALA A 41 6.11 -6.23 12.17
C ALA A 41 5.35 -6.83 13.36
N VAL A 42 5.57 -6.34 14.58
CA VAL A 42 4.78 -6.73 15.76
C VAL A 42 3.31 -6.38 15.56
N ASP A 43 2.98 -5.14 15.16
CA ASP A 43 1.60 -4.70 14.92
C ASP A 43 0.90 -5.57 13.85
N VAL A 44 1.61 -5.91 12.76
CA VAL A 44 1.07 -6.79 11.70
C VAL A 44 0.76 -8.19 12.23
N LEU A 45 1.66 -8.78 13.03
CA LEU A 45 1.46 -10.13 13.57
C LEU A 45 0.30 -10.16 14.57
N ASP A 46 0.19 -9.15 15.44
CA ASP A 46 -0.89 -9.04 16.42
C ASP A 46 -2.25 -8.82 15.75
N ARG A 47 -2.32 -7.95 14.74
CA ARG A 47 -3.55 -7.74 13.94
C ARG A 47 -3.94 -8.97 13.16
N TRP A 48 -2.98 -9.68 12.57
CA TRP A 48 -3.26 -10.93 11.85
C TRP A 48 -3.89 -11.96 12.80
N GLU A 49 -3.30 -12.16 13.98
CA GLU A 49 -3.84 -13.03 15.01
C GLU A 49 -5.26 -12.65 15.43
N ALA A 50 -5.48 -11.37 15.76
CA ALA A 50 -6.78 -10.85 16.17
C ALA A 50 -7.85 -11.04 15.07
N VAL A 51 -7.49 -10.81 13.79
CA VAL A 51 -8.40 -11.03 12.66
C VAL A 51 -8.75 -12.50 12.50
N LEU A 52 -7.77 -13.42 12.63
CA LEU A 52 -8.05 -14.85 12.53
C LEU A 52 -8.96 -15.34 13.66
N SER A 53 -8.68 -14.93 14.90
CA SER A 53 -9.53 -15.26 16.05
C SER A 53 -10.95 -14.70 15.88
N GLY A 54 -11.07 -13.46 15.41
CA GLY A 54 -12.37 -12.83 15.16
C GLY A 54 -13.15 -13.55 14.05
N LEU A 55 -12.52 -13.88 12.92
CA LEU A 55 -13.18 -14.61 11.83
C LEU A 55 -13.65 -16.02 12.24
N GLU A 56 -12.96 -16.66 13.18
CA GLU A 56 -13.35 -17.98 13.68
C GLU A 56 -14.49 -17.92 14.70
N ALA A 57 -14.47 -16.93 15.61
CA ALA A 57 -15.44 -16.82 16.69
C ALA A 57 -16.70 -16.03 16.32
N ASP A 58 -16.54 -14.83 15.77
CA ASP A 58 -17.62 -13.94 15.33
C ASP A 58 -17.10 -13.01 14.22
N PRO A 59 -17.33 -13.34 12.94
CA PRO A 59 -16.83 -12.54 11.83
C PRO A 59 -17.21 -11.06 11.90
N VAL A 60 -18.35 -10.70 12.48
CA VAL A 60 -18.79 -9.29 12.56
C VAL A 60 -17.87 -8.48 13.48
N SER A 61 -17.21 -9.11 14.44
CA SER A 61 -16.26 -8.46 15.35
C SER A 61 -15.08 -7.79 14.62
N VAL A 62 -14.71 -8.27 13.43
CA VAL A 62 -13.60 -7.74 12.63
C VAL A 62 -14.07 -6.82 11.49
N ALA A 63 -15.34 -6.39 11.50
CA ALA A 63 -15.89 -5.51 10.47
C ALA A 63 -15.21 -4.13 10.37
N GLY A 64 -14.46 -3.70 11.40
CA GLY A 64 -13.64 -2.48 11.33
C GLY A 64 -12.34 -2.66 10.53
N GLN A 65 -11.88 -3.91 10.36
CA GLN A 65 -10.57 -4.22 9.77
C GLN A 65 -10.68 -5.02 8.46
N VAL A 66 -11.78 -5.74 8.25
CA VAL A 66 -11.95 -6.67 7.13
C VAL A 66 -13.07 -6.19 6.20
N ASP A 67 -12.69 -5.66 5.03
CA ASP A 67 -13.60 -5.03 4.06
C ASP A 67 -14.79 -5.90 3.67
N TRP A 68 -14.58 -7.19 3.41
CA TRP A 68 -15.68 -8.05 2.96
C TRP A 68 -16.73 -8.25 4.06
N VAL A 69 -16.32 -8.28 5.33
CA VAL A 69 -17.23 -8.34 6.49
C VAL A 69 -17.97 -7.00 6.63
N ALA A 70 -17.23 -5.88 6.58
CA ALA A 70 -17.79 -4.54 6.67
C ALA A 70 -18.86 -4.30 5.60
N LYS A 71 -18.55 -4.69 4.37
CA LYS A 71 -19.45 -4.61 3.23
C LYS A 71 -20.63 -5.57 3.36
N GLN A 72 -20.41 -6.82 3.77
CA GLN A 72 -21.50 -7.78 3.96
C GLN A 72 -22.54 -7.22 4.94
N ARG A 73 -22.10 -6.64 6.06
CA ARG A 73 -22.98 -5.97 7.03
C ARG A 73 -23.82 -4.86 6.40
N LEU A 74 -23.25 -4.05 5.51
CA LEU A 74 -23.98 -2.99 4.79
C LEU A 74 -24.99 -3.56 3.80
N VAL A 75 -24.58 -4.54 3.00
CA VAL A 75 -25.43 -5.16 1.96
C VAL A 75 -26.60 -5.92 2.58
N GLU A 76 -26.33 -6.78 3.57
CA GLU A 76 -27.35 -7.56 4.27
C GLU A 76 -28.29 -6.66 5.09
N GLY A 77 -27.74 -5.65 5.77
CA GLY A 77 -28.55 -4.68 6.51
C GLY A 77 -29.50 -3.90 5.59
N TYR A 78 -29.05 -3.53 4.39
CA TYR A 78 -29.89 -2.87 3.40
C TYR A 78 -30.93 -3.82 2.81
N ALA A 79 -30.53 -5.06 2.51
CA ALA A 79 -31.43 -6.09 2.00
C ALA A 79 -32.57 -6.38 2.97
N ALA A 80 -32.26 -6.62 4.25
CA ALA A 80 -33.23 -6.90 5.30
C ALA A 80 -34.21 -5.73 5.53
N ARG A 81 -33.70 -4.48 5.55
CA ARG A 81 -34.52 -3.29 5.76
C ARG A 81 -35.53 -3.04 4.65
N HIS A 82 -35.19 -3.42 3.42
CA HIS A 82 -35.99 -3.10 2.24
C HIS A 82 -36.63 -4.33 1.58
N GLY A 83 -36.51 -5.52 2.19
CA GLY A 83 -37.01 -6.78 1.63
C GLY A 83 -36.46 -7.06 0.24
N ILE A 84 -35.16 -6.82 0.01
CA ILE A 84 -34.53 -7.01 -1.29
C ILE A 84 -33.91 -8.39 -1.37
N GLU A 85 -34.30 -9.15 -2.40
CA GLU A 85 -33.76 -10.47 -2.66
C GLU A 85 -32.24 -10.45 -2.95
N PRO A 86 -31.50 -11.46 -2.48
CA PRO A 86 -30.11 -11.68 -2.85
C PRO A 86 -29.90 -11.67 -4.37
N GLY A 87 -28.80 -11.07 -4.82
CA GLY A 87 -28.46 -10.99 -6.24
C GLY A 87 -29.19 -9.89 -7.04
N SER A 88 -30.11 -9.15 -6.42
CA SER A 88 -30.74 -7.97 -7.02
C SER A 88 -29.71 -6.97 -7.57
N PRO A 89 -29.94 -6.35 -8.75
CA PRO A 89 -29.09 -5.28 -9.27
C PRO A 89 -28.85 -4.15 -8.28
N LYS A 90 -29.81 -3.90 -7.38
CA LYS A 90 -29.69 -2.86 -6.35
C LYS A 90 -28.63 -3.18 -5.30
N LEU A 91 -28.54 -4.44 -4.86
CA LEU A 91 -27.49 -4.86 -3.93
C LEU A 91 -26.11 -4.86 -4.60
N LYS A 92 -26.03 -5.21 -5.89
CA LYS A 92 -24.80 -5.08 -6.69
C LYS A 92 -24.34 -3.63 -6.82
N ALA A 93 -25.28 -2.69 -6.96
CA ALA A 93 -24.95 -1.26 -6.99
C ALA A 93 -24.36 -0.78 -5.64
N ILE A 94 -24.87 -1.28 -4.51
CA ILE A 94 -24.33 -0.99 -3.18
C ILE A 94 -22.92 -1.58 -3.00
N ASP A 95 -22.72 -2.82 -3.43
CA ASP A 95 -21.40 -3.47 -3.44
C ASP A 95 -20.36 -2.65 -4.23
N LEU A 96 -20.75 -2.13 -5.40
CA LEU A 96 -19.90 -1.23 -6.17
C LEU A 96 -19.69 0.13 -5.47
N GLN A 97 -20.76 0.71 -4.93
CA GLN A 97 -20.73 2.03 -4.28
C GLN A 97 -19.85 2.03 -3.00
N TYR A 98 -19.65 0.87 -2.38
CA TYR A 98 -18.67 0.70 -1.30
C TYR A 98 -17.28 1.23 -1.67
N HIS A 99 -16.88 1.03 -2.92
CA HIS A 99 -15.55 1.36 -3.45
C HIS A 99 -15.52 2.69 -4.21
N ASP A 100 -16.56 3.52 -4.14
CA ASP A 100 -16.57 4.81 -4.83
C ASP A 100 -15.46 5.73 -4.28
N LEU A 101 -14.65 6.33 -5.16
CA LEU A 101 -13.54 7.20 -4.76
C LEU A 101 -14.01 8.60 -4.33
N ARG A 102 -15.25 8.97 -4.62
CA ARG A 102 -15.82 10.25 -4.19
C ARG A 102 -16.28 10.14 -2.75
N ALA A 103 -15.73 10.99 -1.87
CA ALA A 103 -15.97 10.93 -0.43
C ALA A 103 -17.45 11.01 -0.04
N ASP A 104 -18.25 11.80 -0.78
CA ASP A 104 -19.69 11.96 -0.54
C ASP A 104 -20.53 10.71 -0.94
N ARG A 105 -19.94 9.80 -1.71
CA ARG A 105 -20.61 8.59 -2.24
C ARG A 105 -20.05 7.28 -1.72
N CYS A 106 -18.79 7.27 -1.29
CA CYS A 106 -18.09 6.10 -0.77
C CYS A 106 -18.80 5.53 0.46
N LEU A 107 -19.29 4.28 0.39
CA LEU A 107 -19.91 3.64 1.56
C LEU A 107 -18.86 3.10 2.56
N ALA A 108 -17.62 2.80 2.12
CA ALA A 108 -16.56 2.36 3.02
C ALA A 108 -16.26 3.41 4.11
N LEU A 109 -16.29 4.70 3.76
CA LEU A 109 -16.12 5.81 4.73
C LEU A 109 -17.22 5.88 5.79
N ARG A 110 -18.33 5.16 5.59
CA ARG A 110 -19.46 5.06 6.53
C ARG A 110 -19.56 3.68 7.18
N ALA A 111 -18.62 2.79 6.88
CA ALA A 111 -18.61 1.42 7.37
C ALA A 111 -17.93 1.28 8.73
N GLY A 112 -17.38 2.36 9.31
CA GLY A 112 -16.70 2.32 10.60
C GLY A 112 -15.40 1.51 10.55
N LEU A 113 -14.62 1.70 9.48
CA LEU A 113 -13.31 1.08 9.30
C LEU A 113 -12.26 1.79 10.17
N ASP A 114 -11.26 1.03 10.61
CA ASP A 114 -10.10 1.55 11.33
C ASP A 114 -9.24 2.40 10.37
N THR A 115 -8.75 3.54 10.87
CA THR A 115 -7.87 4.43 10.11
C THR A 115 -6.42 4.18 10.52
N MET A 116 -5.59 3.76 9.56
CA MET A 116 -4.18 3.40 9.81
C MET A 116 -3.22 4.59 9.71
N VAL A 117 -3.57 5.61 8.92
CA VAL A 117 -2.76 6.81 8.69
C VAL A 117 -3.63 8.05 8.73
N SER A 118 -3.06 9.17 9.16
CA SER A 118 -3.81 10.43 9.26
C SER A 118 -4.12 11.04 7.88
N THR A 119 -5.15 11.90 7.83
CA THR A 119 -5.47 12.67 6.61
C THR A 119 -4.31 13.57 6.18
N ASP A 120 -3.53 14.09 7.13
CA ASP A 120 -2.38 14.95 6.85
C ASP A 120 -1.26 14.17 6.17
N GLU A 121 -0.96 12.95 6.64
CA GLU A 121 0.02 12.05 5.99
C GLU A 121 -0.41 11.68 4.57
N VAL A 122 -1.69 11.37 4.37
CA VAL A 122 -2.24 11.08 3.02
C VAL A 122 -2.10 12.30 2.11
N THR A 123 -2.44 13.49 2.62
CA THR A 123 -2.36 14.74 1.85
C THR A 123 -0.91 15.07 1.47
N ALA A 124 0.03 14.90 2.41
CA ALA A 124 1.46 15.07 2.14
C ALA A 124 1.95 14.09 1.05
N ALA A 125 1.56 12.81 1.14
CA ALA A 125 1.96 11.77 0.20
C ALA A 125 1.46 11.98 -1.24
N MET A 126 0.47 12.85 -1.46
CA MET A 126 0.03 13.22 -2.81
C MET A 126 1.11 13.97 -3.61
N THR A 127 2.04 14.64 -2.93
CA THR A 127 3.06 15.50 -3.56
C THR A 127 4.48 15.15 -3.14
N LEU A 128 4.65 14.52 -1.97
CA LEU A 128 5.96 14.15 -1.44
C LEU A 128 6.24 12.66 -1.68
N PRO A 129 7.35 12.31 -2.34
CA PRO A 129 7.73 10.91 -2.50
C PRO A 129 8.23 10.31 -1.19
N PRO A 130 8.16 8.98 -1.00
CA PRO A 130 8.76 8.32 0.14
C PRO A 130 10.28 8.52 0.15
N THR A 131 10.84 8.81 1.31
CA THR A 131 12.25 9.25 1.46
C THR A 131 13.27 8.12 1.36
N THR A 132 12.86 6.88 1.60
CA THR A 132 13.77 5.73 1.78
C THR A 132 13.94 4.88 0.52
N THR A 133 13.44 5.33 -0.63
CA THR A 133 13.57 4.60 -1.91
C THR A 133 13.96 5.54 -3.03
N ARG A 134 14.31 4.98 -4.20
CA ARG A 134 14.56 5.73 -5.43
C ARG A 134 13.40 6.62 -5.89
N ALA A 135 12.19 6.39 -5.39
CA ALA A 135 11.06 7.27 -5.66
C ALA A 135 11.32 8.69 -5.15
N TYR A 136 12.14 8.85 -4.11
CA TYR A 136 12.60 10.15 -3.63
C TYR A 136 13.31 10.93 -4.73
N PHE A 137 14.40 10.40 -5.30
CA PHE A 137 15.12 11.04 -6.40
C PHE A 137 14.19 11.38 -7.57
N ARG A 138 13.33 10.44 -7.97
CA ARG A 138 12.39 10.66 -9.09
C ARG A 138 11.40 11.78 -8.82
N GLY A 139 10.69 11.72 -7.68
CA GLY A 139 9.68 12.72 -7.32
C GLY A 139 10.30 14.10 -7.12
N ARG A 140 11.46 14.18 -6.46
CA ARG A 140 12.19 15.44 -6.28
C ARG A 140 12.67 16.05 -7.60
N CYS A 141 13.18 15.25 -8.53
CA CYS A 141 13.60 15.74 -9.85
C CYS A 141 12.40 16.25 -10.66
N LEU A 142 11.29 15.52 -10.68
CA LEU A 142 10.06 15.95 -11.35
C LEU A 142 9.49 17.25 -10.76
N ALA A 143 9.61 17.42 -9.45
CA ALA A 143 9.15 18.64 -8.77
C ALA A 143 10.08 19.84 -8.99
N LYS A 144 11.41 19.65 -8.97
CA LYS A 144 12.39 20.74 -9.05
C LYS A 144 12.75 21.12 -10.49
N TYR A 145 12.77 20.16 -11.42
CA TYR A 145 13.20 20.37 -12.82
C TYR A 145 12.14 19.92 -13.84
N PRO A 146 10.86 20.34 -13.72
CA PRO A 146 9.78 19.82 -14.55
C PRO A 146 10.01 20.05 -16.05
N ASP A 147 10.59 21.19 -16.43
CA ASP A 147 10.84 21.54 -17.84
C ASP A 147 12.08 20.85 -18.43
N GLU A 148 12.98 20.36 -17.58
CA GLU A 148 14.21 19.67 -18.00
C GLU A 148 14.04 18.14 -18.03
N VAL A 149 12.95 17.59 -17.47
CA VAL A 149 12.67 16.14 -17.49
C VAL A 149 11.77 15.79 -18.67
N VAL A 150 12.35 15.10 -19.66
CA VAL A 150 11.64 14.66 -20.87
C VAL A 150 10.81 13.40 -20.61
N ALA A 151 11.33 12.47 -19.81
CA ALA A 151 10.65 11.22 -19.48
C ALA A 151 11.06 10.68 -18.12
N ALA A 152 10.12 10.03 -17.44
CA ALA A 152 10.35 9.35 -16.18
C ALA A 152 9.76 7.94 -16.18
N ASN A 153 10.55 6.97 -15.75
CA ASN A 153 10.17 5.57 -15.58
C ASN A 153 10.57 5.06 -14.19
N TRP A 154 10.30 3.79 -13.88
CA TRP A 154 10.72 3.19 -12.61
C TRP A 154 12.24 3.03 -12.50
N ASP A 155 12.90 2.80 -13.63
CA ASP A 155 14.32 2.48 -13.72
C ASP A 155 15.17 3.62 -14.29
N SER A 156 14.57 4.76 -14.65
CA SER A 156 15.29 5.84 -15.30
C SER A 156 14.57 7.18 -15.29
N LEU A 157 15.38 8.24 -15.35
CA LEU A 157 14.98 9.59 -15.74
C LEU A 157 15.73 10.00 -17.00
N VAL A 158 15.07 10.73 -17.90
CA VAL A 158 15.67 11.31 -19.10
C VAL A 158 15.55 12.82 -19.02
N PHE A 159 16.67 13.51 -19.13
CA PHE A 159 16.77 14.95 -19.04
C PHE A 159 17.16 15.58 -20.39
N ASP A 160 16.55 16.72 -20.71
CA ASP A 160 17.05 17.66 -21.70
C ASP A 160 17.79 18.77 -20.96
N ILE A 161 19.10 18.84 -21.19
CA ILE A 161 19.98 19.85 -20.58
C ILE A 161 20.53 20.81 -21.64
N GLY A 162 19.82 21.00 -22.75
CA GLY A 162 20.19 21.92 -23.83
C GLY A 162 21.41 21.47 -24.64
N ARG A 163 21.71 20.16 -24.63
CA ARG A 163 22.71 19.53 -25.49
C ARG A 163 22.21 18.15 -25.93
N ASP A 164 22.44 17.82 -27.20
CA ASP A 164 22.27 16.46 -27.69
C ASP A 164 23.50 15.60 -27.38
N PRO A 165 23.33 14.31 -27.06
CA PRO A 165 22.05 13.61 -26.86
C PRO A 165 21.42 13.89 -25.49
N LEU A 166 20.10 13.66 -25.36
CA LEU A 166 19.39 13.65 -24.08
C LEU A 166 20.10 12.75 -23.05
N ARG A 167 20.13 13.19 -21.79
CA ARG A 167 20.82 12.47 -20.73
C ARG A 167 19.89 11.51 -20.01
N ARG A 168 20.15 10.20 -20.13
CA ARG A 168 19.46 9.17 -19.36
C ARG A 168 20.23 8.84 -18.09
N VAL A 169 19.58 8.95 -16.94
CA VAL A 169 20.09 8.51 -15.63
C VAL A 169 19.43 7.18 -15.24
N PRO A 170 20.17 6.08 -15.14
CA PRO A 170 19.65 4.80 -14.67
C PRO A 170 19.45 4.79 -13.16
N MET A 171 18.39 4.13 -12.70
CA MET A 171 17.96 4.04 -11.30
C MET A 171 17.59 2.58 -10.93
N MET A 172 18.41 1.61 -11.34
CA MET A 172 18.07 0.18 -11.22
C MET A 172 17.87 -0.28 -9.78
N GLU A 173 18.60 0.30 -8.82
CA GLU A 173 18.54 -0.07 -7.41
C GLU A 173 17.40 0.63 -6.65
N PRO A 174 16.37 -0.11 -6.16
CA PRO A 174 15.21 0.49 -5.48
C PRO A 174 15.55 1.26 -4.20
N LEU A 175 16.64 0.87 -3.51
CA LEU A 175 17.07 1.44 -2.23
C LEU A 175 18.19 2.49 -2.38
N ARG A 176 18.53 2.93 -3.60
CA ARG A 176 19.42 4.07 -3.85
C ARG A 176 18.63 5.29 -4.28
N GLY A 177 19.25 6.47 -4.25
CA GLY A 177 18.54 7.73 -4.59
C GLY A 177 17.48 8.11 -3.56
N THR A 178 17.71 7.72 -2.30
CA THR A 178 16.91 8.09 -1.12
C THR A 178 17.26 9.51 -0.67
N ALA A 179 16.51 10.07 0.27
CA ALA A 179 16.80 11.36 0.88
C ALA A 179 18.23 11.43 1.43
N ASP A 180 18.68 10.40 2.14
CA ASP A 180 20.03 10.34 2.70
C ASP A 180 21.13 10.30 1.61
N HIS A 181 20.84 9.69 0.46
CA HIS A 181 21.81 9.59 -0.64
C HIS A 181 21.94 10.90 -1.44
N VAL A 182 20.82 11.56 -1.75
CA VAL A 182 20.79 12.63 -2.78
C VAL A 182 19.99 13.86 -2.39
N GLY A 183 19.41 13.93 -1.19
CA GLY A 183 18.60 15.07 -0.73
C GLY A 183 19.36 16.40 -0.80
N THR A 184 20.47 16.49 -0.06
CA THR A 184 21.36 17.67 -0.08
C THR A 184 21.85 18.00 -1.47
N LEU A 185 22.14 16.98 -2.29
CA LEU A 185 22.62 17.17 -3.64
C LEU A 185 21.58 17.85 -4.54
N ILE A 186 20.33 17.39 -4.47
CA ILE A 186 19.21 18.02 -5.19
C ILE A 186 18.95 19.42 -4.65
N ASP A 187 18.97 19.60 -3.33
CA ASP A 187 18.70 20.90 -2.71
C ASP A 187 19.70 21.97 -3.16
N GLN A 188 20.98 21.59 -3.33
CA GLN A 188 22.06 22.50 -3.72
C GLN A 188 22.32 22.61 -5.24
N SER A 189 21.53 21.93 -6.07
CA SER A 189 21.65 22.00 -7.54
C SER A 189 20.47 22.79 -8.09
N GLU A 190 20.71 23.94 -8.72
CA GLU A 190 19.63 24.82 -9.19
C GLU A 190 19.05 24.37 -10.53
N THR A 191 19.82 23.64 -11.32
CA THR A 191 19.42 23.09 -12.63
C THR A 191 19.64 21.58 -12.69
N ALA A 192 18.95 20.87 -13.58
CA ALA A 192 19.21 19.45 -13.77
C ALA A 192 20.63 19.21 -14.30
N ARG A 193 21.17 20.15 -15.09
CA ARG A 193 22.59 20.11 -15.52
C ARG A 193 23.55 20.06 -14.32
N GLU A 194 23.40 20.96 -13.34
CA GLU A 194 24.26 20.96 -12.15
C GLU A 194 24.14 19.66 -11.35
N LEU A 195 22.91 19.13 -11.22
CA LEU A 195 22.67 17.86 -10.55
C LEU A 195 23.42 16.71 -11.26
N LEU A 196 23.31 16.64 -12.58
CA LEU A 196 23.94 15.58 -13.38
C LEU A 196 25.46 15.65 -13.34
N ASP A 197 26.04 16.85 -13.48
CA ASP A 197 27.47 17.05 -13.39
C ASP A 197 28.02 16.57 -12.03
N ARG A 198 27.30 16.85 -10.94
CA ARG A 198 27.67 16.39 -9.59
C ARG A 198 27.44 14.90 -9.34
N LEU A 199 26.49 14.28 -10.05
CA LEU A 199 26.29 12.81 -10.04
C LEU A 199 27.32 12.06 -10.90
N GLY A 200 28.21 12.78 -11.61
CA GLY A 200 29.14 12.19 -12.57
C GLY A 200 28.43 11.63 -13.80
N GLN A 201 27.30 12.23 -14.19
CA GLN A 201 26.48 11.81 -15.31
C GLN A 201 26.73 12.67 -16.55
#